data_AF-A0A8H6DHN5-F1
#
_entry.id   AF-A0A8H6DHN5-F1
#
_cell.length_a   1.000
_cell.length_b   1.000
_cell.length_c   1.000
_cell.angle_alpha   90.00
_cell.angle_beta   90.00
_cell.angle_gamma   90.00
#
_symmetry.space_group_name_H-M   'P 1'
#
loop_
_entity.id
_entity.type
_entity.pdbx_description
1 polymer ?
#
loop_
_entity_poly.entity_id
_entity_poly.type
_entity_poly.pdbx_seq_one_letter_code
_entity_poly.pdbx_strand_id
1 'polypeptide(L)'
;MSSLTQRQRCSLPSITELQNFRGGLLIARPPAYLHVTAQPIWPRIDSLPPDEFRSGMVELSQDLIVKEQQIEVLISSLPGLDNSEMDQERYIKELEEDLKIAEAQRQEAIKEKDQILSELDSVIRSIRRP
;
A
#
# COMPACT_ATOMS: atom_id res chain seq x y z
N MET A 1 -4.21 55.71 20.70
CA MET A 1 -4.38 54.34 21.23
C MET A 1 -3.10 53.60 20.86
N SER A 2 -2.15 53.51 21.79
CA SER A 2 -1.94 52.31 22.63
C SER A 2 -1.37 51.17 21.77
N SER A 3 -0.21 50.60 21.99
CA SER A 3 0.70 50.62 23.13
C SER A 3 2.02 49.99 22.69
N LEU A 4 3.12 50.58 23.18
CA LEU A 4 4.43 49.96 23.34
C LEU A 4 4.32 48.54 23.89
N THR A 5 5.13 47.60 23.41
CA THR A 5 5.83 46.70 24.33
C THR A 5 7.16 46.26 23.75
N GLN A 6 8.19 46.94 24.24
CA GLN A 6 9.61 46.60 24.24
C GLN A 6 9.82 45.13 24.62
N ARG A 7 10.62 44.39 23.86
CA ARG A 7 11.22 43.12 24.32
C ARG A 7 12.11 43.41 25.52
N GLN A 8 11.58 43.28 26.73
CA GLN A 8 12.38 43.25 27.95
C GLN A 8 12.83 41.82 28.21
N ARG A 9 14.15 41.65 28.25
CA ARG A 9 14.83 40.42 28.66
C ARG A 9 14.44 40.13 30.10
N CYS A 10 13.76 39.03 30.36
CA CYS A 10 13.57 38.56 31.73
C CYS A 10 14.93 38.06 32.25
N SER A 11 15.48 38.79 33.22
CA SER A 11 16.60 38.35 34.04
C SER A 11 16.16 37.15 34.86
N LEU A 12 16.90 36.04 34.80
CA LEU A 12 16.68 34.92 35.70
C LEU A 12 17.01 35.36 37.14
N PRO A 13 16.19 35.02 38.15
CA PRO A 13 16.57 35.24 39.54
C PRO A 13 17.68 34.25 39.93
N SER A 14 18.61 34.71 40.77
CA SER A 14 19.70 33.87 41.27
C SER A 14 19.18 32.80 42.23
N ILE A 15 19.86 31.65 42.24
CA ILE A 15 19.54 30.42 43.00
C ILE A 15 19.30 30.65 44.52
N THR A 16 19.68 31.80 45.06
CA THR A 16 19.61 32.11 46.49
C THR A 16 18.20 32.49 47.02
N GLU A 17 17.19 32.72 46.17
CA GLU A 17 15.87 33.19 46.63
C GLU A 17 14.84 32.10 46.99
N LEU A 18 15.14 30.80 46.79
CA LEU A 18 14.17 29.72 47.04
C LEU A 18 14.27 29.02 48.40
N GLN A 19 15.08 29.51 49.34
CA GLN A 19 15.27 28.80 50.62
C GLN A 19 14.39 29.25 51.79
N ASN A 20 13.60 30.33 51.69
CA ASN A 20 12.91 30.87 52.87
C ASN A 20 11.43 31.18 52.64
N PHE A 21 10.58 30.16 52.54
CA PHE A 21 9.17 30.29 52.92
C PHE A 21 8.67 29.01 53.59
N ARG A 22 8.95 28.89 54.90
CA ARG A 22 8.23 28.02 55.83
C ARG A 22 6.86 28.67 56.09
N GLY A 23 5.78 28.05 55.64
CA GLY A 23 4.41 28.41 56.01
C GLY A 23 3.46 27.29 55.60
N GLY A 24 2.86 26.63 56.60
CA GLY A 24 2.01 25.47 56.38
C GLY A 24 0.73 25.79 55.60
N LEU A 25 0.41 24.95 54.62
CA LEU A 25 -0.89 24.90 53.98
C LEU A 25 -1.32 23.43 53.92
N LEU A 26 -2.42 23.12 54.63
CA LEU A 26 -3.09 21.84 54.61
C LEU A 26 -3.63 21.58 53.20
N ILE A 27 -2.87 20.85 52.37
CA ILE A 27 -3.38 20.33 51.10
C ILE A 27 -4.11 19.03 51.45
N ALA A 28 -5.43 19.03 51.30
CA ALA A 28 -6.26 17.84 51.44
C ALA A 28 -5.63 16.69 50.66
N ARG A 29 -5.30 15.59 51.36
CA ARG A 29 -4.80 14.37 50.72
C ARG A 29 -5.90 13.90 49.76
N PRO A 30 -5.65 13.85 48.44
CA PRO A 30 -6.65 13.39 47.50
C PRO A 30 -7.07 11.95 47.85
N PRO A 31 -8.34 11.57 47.65
CA PRO A 31 -8.82 10.24 47.98
C PRO A 31 -7.92 9.23 47.27
N ALA A 32 -7.49 8.21 48.01
CA ALA A 32 -6.66 7.15 47.47
C ALA A 32 -7.41 6.53 46.29
N TYR A 33 -6.99 6.87 45.07
CA TYR A 33 -7.39 6.11 43.91
C TYR A 33 -6.94 4.69 44.20
N LEU A 34 -7.91 3.78 44.36
CA LEU A 34 -7.64 2.36 44.24
C LEU A 34 -7.09 2.19 42.84
N HIS A 35 -5.75 2.25 42.72
CA HIS A 35 -5.06 1.76 41.55
C HIS A 35 -5.41 0.28 41.56
N VAL A 36 -6.37 -0.13 40.74
CA VAL A 36 -6.51 -1.52 40.36
C VAL A 36 -5.20 -1.84 39.69
N THR A 37 -4.22 -2.30 40.46
CA THR A 37 -2.98 -2.87 39.94
C THR A 37 -3.36 -4.25 39.42
N ALA A 38 -4.23 -4.28 38.41
CA ALA A 38 -4.23 -5.36 37.46
C ALA A 38 -2.90 -5.22 36.73
N GLN A 39 -1.86 -5.80 37.34
CA GLN A 39 -0.64 -6.16 36.64
C GLN A 39 -1.09 -6.78 35.31
N PRO A 40 -0.66 -6.28 34.14
CA PRO A 40 -0.87 -7.03 32.92
C PRO A 40 -0.33 -8.43 33.19
N ILE A 41 -1.19 -9.43 33.12
CA ILE A 41 -0.77 -10.83 33.17
C ILE A 41 -0.06 -11.04 31.84
N TRP A 42 1.21 -10.65 31.77
CA TRP A 42 2.07 -11.07 30.69
C TRP A 42 2.03 -12.59 30.75
N PRO A 43 1.63 -13.28 29.67
CA PRO A 43 1.76 -14.73 29.65
C PRO A 43 3.21 -15.02 30.00
N ARG A 44 3.41 -15.92 30.96
CA ARG A 44 4.74 -16.34 31.35
C ARG A 44 5.44 -16.76 30.07
N ILE A 45 6.53 -16.09 29.72
CA ILE A 45 7.30 -16.44 28.53
C ILE A 45 7.94 -17.78 28.86
N ASP A 46 7.27 -18.85 28.45
CA ASP A 46 7.82 -20.19 28.53
C ASP A 46 9.01 -20.21 27.57
N SER A 47 10.20 -20.14 28.17
CA SER A 47 11.44 -20.18 27.43
C SER A 47 11.59 -21.60 26.90
N LEU A 48 11.58 -21.74 25.58
CA LEU A 48 11.84 -23.02 24.94
C LEU A 48 13.23 -23.52 25.35
N PRO A 49 13.41 -24.85 25.44
CA PRO A 49 14.74 -25.44 25.56
C PRO A 49 15.69 -24.84 24.52
N PRO A 50 16.97 -24.57 24.86
CA PRO A 50 17.92 -23.95 23.93
C PRO A 50 18.03 -24.65 22.58
N ASP A 51 17.86 -25.98 22.57
CA ASP A 51 17.91 -26.80 21.36
C ASP A 51 16.70 -26.57 20.45
N GLU A 52 15.50 -26.46 21.02
CA GLU A 52 14.26 -26.15 20.27
C GLU A 52 14.31 -24.73 19.70
N PHE A 53 14.79 -23.77 20.51
CA PHE A 53 14.98 -22.39 20.04
C PHE A 53 15.98 -22.32 18.89
N ARG A 54 17.12 -23.02 19.01
CA ARG A 54 18.13 -23.08 17.96
C ARG A 54 17.59 -23.77 16.69
N SER A 55 16.79 -24.81 16.83
CA SER A 55 16.12 -25.47 15.71
C SER A 55 15.17 -24.52 14.98
N GLY A 56 14.33 -23.79 15.72
CA GLY A 56 13.41 -22.79 15.15
C GLY A 56 14.14 -21.63 14.46
N MET A 57 15.28 -21.20 14.99
CA MET A 57 16.13 -20.19 14.35
C MET A 57 16.71 -20.67 13.01
N VAL A 58 17.09 -21.95 12.92
CA VAL A 58 17.59 -22.54 11.67
C VAL A 58 16.48 -22.67 10.64
N GLU A 59 15.30 -23.16 11.06
CA GLU A 59 14.12 -23.25 10.19
C GLU A 59 13.70 -21.88 9.66
N LEU A 60 13.58 -20.88 10.54
CA LEU A 60 13.25 -19.51 10.14
C LEU A 60 14.28 -18.93 9.19
N SER A 61 15.58 -19.16 9.43
CA SER A 61 16.63 -18.70 8.54
C SER A 61 16.54 -19.34 7.15
N GLN A 62 16.19 -20.63 7.08
CA GLN A 62 15.97 -21.33 5.81
C GLN A 62 14.75 -20.79 5.06
N ASP A 63 13.64 -20.55 5.76
CA ASP A 63 12.45 -19.97 5.15
C ASP A 63 12.74 -18.56 4.62
N LEU A 64 13.43 -17.72 5.38
CA LEU A 64 13.81 -16.37 4.93
C LEU A 64 14.66 -16.41 3.65
N ILE A 65 15.61 -17.34 3.54
CA ILE A 65 16.42 -17.51 2.33
C ILE A 65 15.55 -17.95 1.15
N VAL A 66 14.66 -18.92 1.35
CA VAL A 66 13.76 -19.39 0.30
C VAL A 66 12.81 -18.28 -0.14
N LYS A 67 12.31 -17.47 0.79
CA LYS A 67 11.42 -16.33 0.50
C LYS A 67 12.14 -15.24 -0.27
N GLU A 68 13.39 -14.95 0.04
CA GLU A 68 14.21 -14.01 -0.72
C GLU A 68 14.37 -14.46 -2.18
N GLN A 69 14.70 -15.73 -2.40
CA GLN A 69 14.81 -16.28 -3.76
C GLN A 69 13.49 -16.24 -4.51
N GLN A 70 12.36 -16.52 -3.84
CA GLN A 70 11.02 -16.39 -4.41
C GLN A 70 10.72 -14.94 -4.83
N ILE A 71 11.12 -13.97 -4.00
CA ILE A 71 10.94 -12.54 -4.32
C ILE A 71 11.78 -12.17 -5.55
N GLU A 72 13.03 -12.61 -5.64
CA GLU A 72 13.88 -12.34 -6.81
C GLU A 72 13.30 -12.93 -8.11
N VAL A 73 12.74 -14.14 -8.05
CA VAL A 73 12.01 -14.73 -9.19
C VAL A 73 10.79 -13.89 -9.54
N LEU A 74 10.03 -13.42 -8.55
CA LEU A 74 8.84 -12.59 -8.81
C LEU A 74 9.24 -11.25 -9.44
N ILE A 75 10.25 -10.57 -8.90
CA ILE A 75 10.77 -9.30 -9.44
C ILE A 75 11.22 -9.48 -10.89
N SER A 76 12.07 -10.46 -11.16
CA SER A 76 12.57 -10.73 -12.52
C SER A 76 11.47 -11.16 -13.50
N SER A 77 10.37 -11.72 -13.00
CA SER A 77 9.20 -12.08 -13.81
C SER A 77 8.22 -10.93 -14.06
N LEU A 78 8.43 -9.74 -13.47
CA LEU A 78 7.50 -8.62 -13.64
C LEU A 78 7.49 -8.15 -15.12
N PRO A 79 6.34 -8.20 -15.80
CA PRO A 79 6.25 -7.77 -17.19
C PRO A 79 6.48 -6.26 -17.28
N GLY A 80 7.30 -5.84 -18.24
CA GLY A 80 7.61 -4.43 -18.47
C GLY A 80 8.65 -3.84 -17.53
N LEU A 81 9.34 -4.64 -16.71
CA LEU A 81 10.42 -4.17 -15.83
C LEU A 81 11.57 -3.49 -16.60
N ASP A 82 11.89 -4.01 -17.79
CA ASP A 82 12.98 -3.48 -18.63
C ASP A 82 12.57 -2.29 -19.52
N ASN A 83 11.28 -1.96 -19.57
CA ASN A 83 10.75 -0.92 -20.46
C ASN A 83 10.58 0.42 -19.73
N SER A 84 11.05 1.51 -20.34
CA SER A 84 10.75 2.87 -19.86
C SER A 84 9.26 3.17 -19.96
N GLU A 85 8.73 4.00 -19.06
CA GLU A 85 7.34 4.48 -19.09
C GLU A 85 6.96 5.07 -20.47
N MET A 86 7.89 5.80 -21.10
CA MET A 86 7.69 6.35 -22.45
C MET A 86 7.55 5.25 -23.52
N ASP A 87 8.31 4.15 -23.38
CA ASP A 87 8.21 3.03 -24.31
C ASP A 87 6.91 2.25 -24.10
N GLN A 88 6.47 2.11 -22.84
CA GLN A 88 5.17 1.52 -22.51
C GLN A 88 4.01 2.35 -23.06
N GLU A 89 4.06 3.67 -22.92
CA GLU A 89 3.01 4.57 -23.44
C GLU A 89 2.96 4.55 -24.98
N ARG A 90 4.12 4.53 -25.64
CA ARG A 90 4.19 4.39 -27.10
C ARG A 90 3.61 3.05 -27.55
N TYR A 91 3.96 1.96 -26.87
CA TYR A 91 3.43 0.63 -27.17
C TYR A 91 1.91 0.55 -27.00
N ILE A 92 1.35 1.21 -25.98
CA ILE A 92 -0.10 1.33 -25.81
C ILE A 92 -0.73 2.04 -27.02
N LYS A 93 -0.17 3.16 -27.46
CA LYS A 93 -0.71 3.91 -28.61
C LYS A 93 -0.64 3.11 -29.91
N GLU A 94 0.43 2.36 -30.12
CA GLU A 94 0.58 1.46 -31.27
C GLU A 94 -0.50 0.36 -31.24
N LEU A 95 -0.69 -0.30 -30.09
CA LEU A 95 -1.73 -1.32 -29.92
C LEU A 95 -3.15 -0.77 -30.13
N GLU A 96 -3.43 0.45 -29.66
CA GLU A 96 -4.71 1.10 -29.88
C GLU A 96 -4.98 1.34 -31.36
N GLU A 97 -3.96 1.70 -32.13
CA GLU A 97 -4.09 1.93 -33.57
C GLU A 97 -4.26 0.60 -34.33
N ASP A 98 -3.47 -0.42 -33.99
CA ASP A 98 -3.61 -1.76 -34.54
C ASP A 98 -5.01 -2.33 -34.28
N LEU A 99 -5.58 -2.09 -33.09
CA LEU A 99 -6.94 -2.50 -32.75
C LEU A 99 -7.98 -1.80 -33.63
N LYS A 100 -7.85 -0.49 -33.87
CA LYS A 100 -8.76 0.24 -34.78
C LYS A 100 -8.71 -0.32 -36.20
N ILE A 101 -7.51 -0.61 -36.70
CA ILE A 101 -7.32 -1.18 -38.04
C ILE A 101 -7.97 -2.57 -38.11
N ALA A 102 -7.71 -3.42 -37.12
CA ALA A 102 -8.27 -4.77 -37.05
C ALA A 102 -9.81 -4.75 -36.97
N GLU A 103 -10.40 -3.83 -36.20
CA GLU A 103 -11.87 -3.72 -36.13
C GLU A 103 -12.47 -3.18 -37.44
N ALA A 104 -11.80 -2.24 -38.12
CA ALA A 104 -12.23 -1.76 -39.42
C ALA A 104 -12.24 -2.90 -40.46
N GLN A 105 -11.18 -3.72 -40.49
CA GLN A 105 -11.10 -4.91 -41.33
C GLN A 105 -12.20 -5.91 -40.99
N ARG A 106 -12.46 -6.14 -39.70
CA ARG A 106 -13.56 -7.02 -39.24
C ARG A 106 -14.92 -6.54 -39.74
N GLN A 107 -15.18 -5.23 -39.67
CA GLN A 107 -16.43 -4.64 -40.14
C GLN A 107 -16.59 -4.74 -41.65
N GLU A 108 -15.52 -4.51 -42.41
CA GLU A 108 -15.52 -4.66 -43.87
C GLU A 108 -15.80 -6.12 -44.26
N ALA A 109 -15.11 -7.08 -43.66
CA ALA A 109 -15.33 -8.50 -43.89
C ALA A 109 -16.78 -8.94 -43.58
N ILE A 110 -17.40 -8.38 -42.53
CA ILE A 110 -18.81 -8.66 -42.21
C ILE A 110 -19.73 -8.11 -43.30
N LYS A 111 -19.49 -6.88 -43.76
CA LYS A 111 -20.30 -6.27 -44.84
C LYS A 111 -20.21 -7.08 -46.13
N GLU A 112 -19.01 -7.48 -46.51
CA GLU A 112 -18.79 -8.33 -47.69
C GLU A 112 -19.49 -9.69 -47.55
N LYS A 113 -19.37 -10.33 -46.38
CA LYS A 113 -20.06 -11.58 -46.08
C LYS A 113 -21.58 -11.43 -46.21
N ASP A 114 -22.15 -10.36 -45.65
CA ASP A 114 -23.60 -10.13 -45.70
C ASP A 114 -24.08 -9.83 -47.13
N GLN A 115 -23.29 -9.09 -47.90
CA GLN A 115 -23.57 -8.82 -49.31
C GLN A 115 -23.58 -10.12 -50.14
N ILE A 116 -22.53 -10.95 -49.99
CA ILE A 116 -22.42 -12.24 -50.69
C ILE A 116 -23.56 -13.18 -50.29
N LEU A 117 -23.95 -13.21 -49.01
CA LEU A 117 -25.09 -14.00 -48.55
C LEU A 117 -26.40 -13.53 -49.19
N SER A 118 -26.61 -12.22 -49.30
CA SER A 118 -27.81 -11.66 -49.95
C SER A 118 -27.88 -12.03 -51.44
N GLU A 119 -26.74 -11.95 -52.15
CA GLU A 119 -26.63 -12.37 -53.54
C GLU A 119 -26.91 -13.87 -53.71
N LEU A 120 -26.31 -14.70 -52.84
CA LEU A 120 -26.55 -16.14 -52.82
C LEU A 120 -28.02 -16.47 -52.57
N ASP A 121 -28.67 -15.81 -51.60
CA ASP A 121 -30.09 -15.98 -51.30
C ASP A 121 -30.98 -15.62 -52.50
N SER A 122 -30.63 -14.56 -53.24
CA SER A 122 -31.33 -14.16 -54.47
C SER A 122 -31.26 -15.24 -55.55
N VAL A 123 -30.06 -15.80 -55.78
CA VAL A 123 -29.85 -16.90 -56.75
C VAL A 123 -30.60 -18.17 -56.33
N ILE A 124 -30.58 -18.53 -55.05
CA ILE A 124 -31.31 -19.71 -54.57
C ILE A 124 -32.82 -19.54 -54.74
N ARG A 125 -33.36 -18.33 -54.47
CA ARG A 125 -34.79 -18.05 -54.63
C ARG A 125 -35.23 -18.05 -56.09
N SER A 126 -34.39 -17.61 -57.03
CA SER A 126 -34.73 -17.60 -58.45
C SER A 126 -34.82 -19.02 -59.05
N ILE A 127 -34.04 -19.98 -58.54
CA ILE A 127 -34.06 -21.38 -59.00
C ILE A 127 -35.24 -22.17 -58.40
N ARG A 128 -35.70 -21.82 -57.19
CA ARG A 128 -36.72 -22.60 -56.45
C ARG A 128 -38.18 -22.25 -56.78
N ARG A 129 -38.45 -21.22 -57.59
CA ARG A 129 -39.81 -20.79 -57.97
C ARG A 129 -40.14 -21.17 -59.43
N PRO A 130 -40.94 -22.22 -59.68
CA PRO A 130 -41.89 -22.23 -60.80
C PRO A 130 -43.10 -21.34 -60.49
#